data_AF-A0A6G1BPC9-F1
#
_entry.id   AF-A0A6G1BPC9-F1
#
_cell.length_a   1.000
_cell.length_b   1.000
_cell.length_c   1.000
_cell.angle_alpha   90.00
_cell.angle_beta   90.00
_cell.angle_gamma   90.00
#
_symmetry.space_group_name_H-M   'P 1'
#
loop_
_entity.id
_entity.type
_entity.pdbx_description
1 polymer ?
#
loop_
_entity_poly.entity_id
_entity_poly.type
_entity_poly.pdbx_seq_one_letter_code
_entity_poly.pdbx_strand_id
1 'polypeptide(L)'
;MADGDALLLSLFASALSHRRFGDQELRLLDAALSAGADVPALLHTRSSARQLLRESAAQAFSVPDLGTTTRLSIAGFFARAFALAGDVESCLAMRYEALLLREAKYSDDLHLQVSNEEWLTFAKDCLDNGFYTIASKAFANALAPIDPSRLGYLDSTNSILKKDKINDISGLQNLAKSLSALRSVQTQSAQYMKRKASEVNEMCNLHLEKEKLPGISMFRLGIKTRNIQKLHRSRERNLEEV
;
A
#
# COMPACT_ATOMS: atom_id res chain seq x y z
N MET A 1 -22.14 -24.92 16.25
CA MET A 1 -21.96 -24.83 14.79
C MET A 1 -20.69 -24.08 14.37
N ALA A 2 -19.73 -23.80 15.27
CA ALA A 2 -18.47 -23.10 14.93
C ALA A 2 -17.39 -23.98 14.25
N ASP A 3 -17.64 -25.29 14.11
CA ASP A 3 -16.62 -26.28 13.70
C ASP A 3 -16.48 -26.40 12.16
N GLY A 4 -17.51 -25.99 11.40
CA GLY A 4 -17.51 -26.05 9.94
C GLY A 4 -16.67 -24.97 9.26
N ASP A 5 -16.59 -23.79 9.88
CA ASP A 5 -15.94 -22.59 9.31
C ASP A 5 -14.41 -22.75 9.34
N ALA A 6 -13.88 -23.30 10.44
CA ALA A 6 -12.47 -23.62 10.60
C ALA A 6 -12.01 -24.70 9.61
N LEU A 7 -12.86 -25.69 9.32
CA LEU A 7 -12.54 -26.78 8.41
C LEU A 7 -12.28 -26.29 6.97
N LEU A 8 -13.06 -25.31 6.47
CA LEU A 8 -12.89 -24.79 5.11
C LEU A 8 -11.56 -24.04 4.93
N LEU A 9 -11.17 -23.23 5.92
CA LEU A 9 -9.89 -22.53 5.87
C LEU A 9 -8.71 -23.50 5.99
N SER A 10 -8.84 -24.55 6.80
CA SER A 10 -7.83 -25.63 6.88
C SER A 10 -7.71 -26.42 5.57
N LEU A 11 -8.81 -26.72 4.89
CA LEU A 11 -8.81 -27.35 3.57
C LEU A 11 -8.13 -26.45 2.53
N PHE A 12 -8.42 -25.15 2.55
CA PHE A 12 -7.75 -24.17 1.70
C PHE A 12 -6.24 -24.11 1.99
N ALA A 13 -5.83 -24.06 3.27
CA ALA A 13 -4.43 -24.10 3.67
C ALA A 13 -3.72 -25.35 3.17
N SER A 14 -4.37 -26.51 3.28
CA SER A 14 -3.85 -27.77 2.73
C SER A 14 -3.71 -27.71 1.21
N ALA A 15 -4.66 -27.11 0.48
CA ALA A 15 -4.53 -26.95 -0.96
C ALA A 15 -3.33 -26.08 -1.35
N LEU A 16 -3.10 -24.98 -0.62
CA LEU A 16 -1.95 -24.09 -0.84
C LEU A 16 -0.61 -24.79 -0.56
N SER A 17 -0.53 -25.62 0.48
CA SER A 17 0.69 -26.39 0.78
C SER A 17 1.05 -27.37 -0.34
N HIS A 18 0.05 -27.89 -1.05
CA HIS A 18 0.21 -28.73 -2.25
C HIS A 18 0.36 -27.92 -3.55
N ARG A 19 0.57 -26.59 -3.46
CA ARG A 19 0.75 -25.68 -4.62
C ARG A 19 -0.44 -25.67 -5.59
N ARG A 20 -1.65 -25.90 -5.08
CA ARG A 20 -2.87 -25.86 -5.88
C ARG A 20 -3.40 -24.44 -5.94
N PHE A 21 -3.41 -23.87 -7.14
CA PHE A 21 -3.76 -22.48 -7.40
C PHE A 21 -4.83 -22.37 -8.50
N GLY A 22 -6.04 -22.87 -8.21
CA GLY A 22 -7.15 -22.88 -9.15
C GLY A 22 -8.39 -22.15 -8.63
N ASP A 23 -9.40 -22.05 -9.49
CA ASP A 23 -10.67 -21.41 -9.14
C ASP A 23 -11.46 -22.23 -8.11
N GLN A 24 -11.20 -23.54 -8.01
CA GLN A 24 -11.78 -24.37 -6.95
C GLN A 24 -11.29 -23.91 -5.58
N GLU A 25 -9.99 -23.62 -5.44
CA GLU A 25 -9.40 -23.14 -4.20
C GLU A 25 -9.88 -21.72 -3.87
N LEU A 26 -10.11 -20.86 -4.86
CA LEU A 26 -10.74 -19.54 -4.65
C LEU A 26 -12.17 -19.67 -4.11
N ARG A 27 -12.97 -20.63 -4.61
CA ARG A 27 -14.31 -20.91 -4.08
C ARG A 27 -14.28 -21.42 -2.64
N LEU A 28 -13.29 -22.22 -2.27
CA LEU A 28 -13.09 -22.65 -0.89
C LEU A 28 -12.77 -21.47 0.02
N LEU A 29 -11.88 -20.57 -0.41
CA LEU A 29 -11.57 -19.35 0.32
C LEU A 29 -12.82 -18.47 0.48
N ASP A 30 -13.56 -18.21 -0.59
CA ASP A 30 -14.76 -17.37 -0.55
C ASP A 30 -15.83 -17.94 0.40
N ALA A 31 -16.05 -19.25 0.36
CA ALA A 31 -16.92 -19.95 1.29
C ALA A 31 -16.45 -19.80 2.74
N ALA A 32 -15.15 -19.98 3.01
CA ALA A 32 -14.58 -19.80 4.35
C ALA A 32 -14.73 -18.35 4.85
N LEU A 33 -14.53 -17.35 3.99
CA LEU A 33 -14.65 -15.93 4.34
C LEU A 33 -16.10 -15.47 4.58
N SER A 34 -17.05 -16.24 4.05
CA SER A 34 -18.50 -16.04 4.23
C SER A 34 -19.08 -16.87 5.36
N ALA A 35 -18.35 -17.89 5.81
CA ALA A 35 -18.72 -18.77 6.91
C ALA A 35 -18.30 -18.12 8.23
N GLY A 36 -19.29 -17.70 9.02
CA GLY A 36 -19.07 -17.13 10.34
C GLY A 36 -20.40 -16.82 11.01
N ALA A 37 -20.53 -17.21 12.28
CA ALA A 37 -21.76 -16.99 13.04
C ALA A 37 -22.00 -15.50 13.37
N ASP A 38 -20.93 -14.71 13.47
CA ASP A 38 -20.97 -13.29 13.81
C ASP A 38 -19.83 -12.49 13.16
N VAL A 39 -19.92 -11.16 13.28
CA VAL A 39 -18.92 -10.23 12.71
C VAL A 39 -17.51 -10.47 13.26
N PRO A 40 -17.29 -10.62 14.59
CA PRO A 40 -15.97 -10.96 15.12
C PRO A 40 -15.35 -12.22 14.53
N ALA A 41 -16.11 -13.31 14.40
CA ALA A 41 -15.65 -14.55 13.77
C ALA A 41 -15.25 -14.32 12.31
N LEU A 42 -16.08 -13.60 11.54
CA LEU A 42 -15.78 -13.27 10.14
C LEU A 42 -14.51 -12.41 9.99
N LEU A 43 -14.28 -11.48 10.92
CA LEU A 43 -13.06 -10.67 10.95
C LEU A 43 -11.83 -11.50 11.33
N HIS A 44 -11.97 -12.42 12.29
CA HIS A 44 -10.90 -13.34 12.66
C HIS A 44 -10.50 -14.25 11.49
N THR A 45 -11.48 -14.88 10.84
CA THR A 45 -11.25 -15.72 9.65
C THR A 45 -10.59 -14.93 8.53
N ARG A 46 -11.03 -13.69 8.25
CA ARG A 46 -10.35 -12.80 7.29
C ARG A 46 -8.90 -12.53 7.66
N SER A 47 -8.62 -12.21 8.92
CA SER A 47 -7.26 -11.96 9.39
C SER A 47 -6.36 -13.18 9.21
N SER A 48 -6.83 -14.36 9.61
CA SER A 48 -6.10 -15.63 9.47
C SER A 48 -5.86 -15.99 7.99
N ALA A 49 -6.86 -15.79 7.13
CA ALA A 49 -6.73 -15.99 5.69
C ALA A 49 -5.68 -15.06 5.06
N ARG A 50 -5.65 -13.77 5.44
CA ARG A 50 -4.63 -12.82 4.96
C ARG A 50 -3.23 -13.26 5.33
N GLN A 51 -3.01 -13.66 6.58
CA GLN A 51 -1.70 -14.14 7.02
C GLN A 51 -1.26 -15.37 6.21
N LEU A 52 -2.13 -16.38 6.12
CA LEU A 52 -1.88 -17.60 5.36
C LEU A 52 -1.55 -17.30 3.89
N LEU A 53 -2.30 -16.40 3.24
CA LEU A 53 -2.08 -16.02 1.85
C LEU A 53 -0.73 -15.34 1.66
N ARG A 54 -0.32 -14.43 2.56
CA ARG A 54 0.99 -13.76 2.47
C ARG A 54 2.13 -14.75 2.61
N GLU A 55 2.06 -15.65 3.59
CA GLU A 55 3.06 -16.70 3.80
C GLU A 55 3.14 -17.63 2.58
N SER A 56 2.00 -18.07 2.08
CA SER A 56 1.91 -18.97 0.93
C SER A 56 2.42 -18.31 -0.36
N ALA A 57 2.10 -17.03 -0.58
CA ALA A 57 2.59 -16.27 -1.73
C ALA A 57 4.11 -16.13 -1.67
N ALA A 58 4.67 -15.73 -0.52
CA ALA A 58 6.12 -15.63 -0.33
C ALA A 58 6.82 -16.95 -0.64
N GLN A 59 6.30 -18.07 -0.12
CA GLN A 59 6.83 -19.41 -0.41
C GLN A 59 6.67 -19.82 -1.88
N ALA A 60 5.62 -19.39 -2.57
CA ALA A 60 5.39 -19.73 -3.97
C ALA A 60 6.39 -19.02 -4.89
N PHE A 61 6.75 -17.78 -4.57
CA PHE A 61 7.71 -16.99 -5.33
C PHE A 61 9.18 -17.21 -4.91
N SER A 62 9.45 -17.90 -3.80
CA SER A 62 10.82 -18.23 -3.37
C SER A 62 11.44 -19.40 -4.13
N VAL A 63 10.68 -20.10 -4.98
CA VAL A 63 11.18 -21.24 -5.75
C VAL A 63 12.05 -20.72 -6.92
N PRO A 64 13.34 -21.13 -7.00
CA PRO A 64 14.20 -20.73 -8.10
C PRO A 64 13.73 -21.33 -9.43
N ASP A 65 14.08 -20.69 -10.54
CA ASP A 65 13.83 -21.16 -11.92
C ASP A 65 12.36 -21.41 -12.28
N LEU A 66 11.43 -20.81 -11.54
CA LEU A 66 10.01 -20.87 -11.87
C LEU A 66 9.75 -20.12 -13.18
N GLY A 67 9.32 -20.85 -14.21
CA GLY A 67 9.05 -20.28 -15.53
C GLY A 67 8.01 -19.15 -15.49
N THR A 68 8.17 -18.15 -16.37
CA THR A 68 7.36 -16.91 -16.36
C THR A 68 5.86 -17.17 -16.47
N THR A 69 5.44 -18.17 -17.26
CA THR A 69 4.01 -18.57 -17.35
C THR A 69 3.47 -19.03 -16.01
N THR A 70 4.23 -19.83 -15.27
CA THR A 70 3.81 -20.33 -13.96
C THR A 70 3.77 -19.20 -12.94
N ARG A 71 4.77 -18.31 -12.94
CA ARG A 71 4.77 -17.10 -12.09
C ARG A 71 3.55 -16.22 -12.35
N LEU A 72 3.17 -16.04 -13.62
CA LEU A 72 1.97 -15.29 -14.01
C LEU A 72 0.68 -15.93 -13.49
N SER A 73 0.54 -17.25 -13.64
CA SER A 73 -0.62 -17.97 -13.09
C SER A 73 -0.72 -17.85 -11.58
N ILE A 74 0.42 -17.98 -10.88
CA ILE A 74 0.50 -17.83 -9.41
C ILE A 74 0.14 -16.40 -8.99
N ALA A 75 0.73 -15.38 -9.63
CA ALA A 75 0.42 -13.98 -9.35
C ALA A 75 -1.07 -13.69 -9.58
N GLY A 76 -1.64 -14.20 -10.67
CA GLY A 76 -3.07 -14.05 -10.98
C GLY A 76 -3.98 -14.70 -9.96
N PHE A 77 -3.63 -15.90 -9.47
CA PHE A 77 -4.36 -16.57 -8.39
C PHE A 77 -4.31 -15.75 -7.10
N PHE A 78 -3.12 -15.35 -6.64
CA PHE A 78 -2.97 -14.63 -5.37
C PHE A 78 -3.59 -13.23 -5.43
N ALA A 79 -3.54 -12.54 -6.57
CA ALA A 79 -4.26 -11.28 -6.75
C ALA A 79 -5.77 -11.43 -6.48
N ARG A 80 -6.40 -12.46 -7.04
CA ARG A 80 -7.83 -12.76 -6.78
C ARG A 80 -8.08 -13.17 -5.34
N ALA A 81 -7.22 -14.01 -4.76
CA ALA A 81 -7.36 -14.46 -3.38
C ALA A 81 -7.26 -13.30 -2.36
N PHE A 82 -6.28 -12.40 -2.55
CA PHE A 82 -6.14 -11.20 -1.71
C PHE A 82 -7.31 -10.24 -1.88
N ALA A 83 -7.86 -10.10 -3.09
CA ALA A 83 -9.07 -9.30 -3.33
C ALA A 83 -10.25 -9.85 -2.52
N LEU A 84 -10.48 -11.18 -2.54
CA LEU A 84 -11.52 -11.82 -1.73
C LEU A 84 -11.32 -11.60 -0.23
N ALA A 85 -10.07 -11.72 0.25
CA ALA A 85 -9.73 -11.48 1.66
C ALA A 85 -9.77 -9.99 2.07
N GLY A 86 -9.94 -9.07 1.12
CA GLY A 86 -9.89 -7.62 1.35
C GLY A 86 -8.49 -7.11 1.74
N ASP A 87 -7.43 -7.79 1.29
CA ASP A 87 -6.04 -7.36 1.45
C ASP A 87 -5.59 -6.56 0.24
N VAL A 88 -5.93 -5.27 0.24
CA VAL A 88 -5.71 -4.38 -0.90
C VAL A 88 -4.23 -4.26 -1.26
N GLU A 89 -3.35 -4.13 -0.26
CA GLU A 89 -1.91 -3.98 -0.48
C GLU A 89 -1.33 -5.21 -1.19
N SER A 90 -1.61 -6.40 -0.67
CA SER A 90 -1.08 -7.64 -1.24
C SER A 90 -1.72 -7.96 -2.59
N CYS A 91 -2.99 -7.61 -2.79
CA CYS A 91 -3.68 -7.70 -4.09
C CYS A 91 -3.00 -6.83 -5.15
N LEU A 92 -2.78 -5.55 -4.85
CA LEU A 92 -2.14 -4.62 -5.79
C LEU A 92 -0.68 -4.99 -6.05
N ALA A 93 0.05 -5.50 -5.04
CA ALA A 93 1.40 -6.02 -5.23
C ALA A 93 1.44 -7.20 -6.23
N MET A 94 0.51 -8.17 -6.10
CA MET A 94 0.43 -9.29 -7.04
C MET A 94 0.02 -8.86 -8.45
N ARG A 95 -0.91 -7.90 -8.56
CA ARG A 95 -1.28 -7.31 -9.87
C ARG A 95 -0.09 -6.61 -10.51
N TYR A 96 0.70 -5.85 -9.74
CA TYR A 96 1.90 -5.19 -10.24
C TYR A 96 2.95 -6.19 -10.75
N GLU A 97 3.23 -7.25 -9.97
CA GLU A 97 4.13 -8.34 -10.39
C GLU A 97 3.65 -8.98 -11.70
N ALA A 98 2.35 -9.26 -11.84
CA ALA A 98 1.79 -9.83 -13.06
C ALA A 98 1.90 -8.90 -14.29
N LEU A 99 1.81 -7.58 -14.10
CA LEU A 99 2.03 -6.61 -15.17
C LEU A 99 3.50 -6.61 -15.59
N LEU A 100 4.43 -6.54 -14.64
CA LEU A 100 5.88 -6.57 -14.92
C LEU A 100 6.33 -7.87 -15.61
N LEU A 101 5.82 -9.02 -15.16
CA LEU A 101 6.14 -10.31 -15.77
C LEU A 101 5.63 -10.43 -17.21
N ARG A 102 4.45 -9.85 -17.51
CA ARG A 102 3.92 -9.81 -18.89
C ARG A 102 4.73 -8.87 -19.78
N GLU A 103 5.05 -7.69 -19.27
CA GLU A 103 5.91 -6.72 -19.97
C GLU A 103 7.27 -7.33 -20.34
N ALA A 104 7.88 -8.07 -19.41
CA ALA A 104 9.16 -8.74 -19.65
C ALA A 104 9.03 -9.95 -20.58
N LYS A 105 7.95 -10.74 -20.49
CA LYS A 105 7.78 -11.96 -21.29
C LYS A 105 7.43 -11.67 -22.74
N TYR A 106 6.64 -10.64 -22.98
CA TYR A 106 6.07 -10.31 -24.27
C TYR A 106 6.64 -8.99 -24.81
N SER A 107 7.92 -8.70 -24.52
CA SER A 107 8.59 -7.50 -25.03
C SER A 107 8.51 -7.38 -26.56
N ASP A 108 8.45 -8.52 -27.25
CA ASP A 108 8.48 -8.61 -28.70
C ASP A 108 7.10 -8.93 -29.31
N ASP A 109 6.12 -9.35 -28.49
CA ASP A 109 4.75 -9.67 -28.93
C ASP A 109 3.77 -8.56 -28.53
N LEU A 110 3.54 -7.67 -29.49
CA LEU A 110 2.71 -6.47 -29.36
C LEU A 110 1.26 -6.74 -28.94
N HIS A 111 0.72 -7.93 -29.22
CA HIS A 111 -0.66 -8.29 -28.88
C HIS A 111 -0.80 -8.87 -27.47
N LEU A 112 0.32 -9.27 -26.86
CA LEU A 112 0.37 -9.87 -25.53
C LEU A 112 1.02 -8.95 -24.47
N GLN A 113 1.48 -7.75 -24.88
CA GLN A 113 1.92 -6.69 -23.99
C GLN A 113 0.78 -6.16 -23.12
N VAL A 114 1.17 -5.60 -21.97
CA VAL A 114 0.25 -4.88 -21.10
C VAL A 114 -0.17 -3.60 -21.81
N SER A 115 -1.48 -3.41 -22.00
CA SER A 115 -1.99 -2.22 -22.66
C SER A 115 -1.84 -0.96 -21.79
N ASN A 116 -1.74 0.21 -22.41
CA ASN A 116 -1.73 1.49 -21.69
C ASN A 116 -2.99 1.67 -20.83
N GLU A 117 -4.14 1.14 -21.26
CA GLU A 117 -5.40 1.19 -20.51
C GLU A 117 -5.40 0.29 -19.27
N GLU A 118 -4.73 -0.86 -19.35
CA GLU A 118 -4.51 -1.74 -18.20
C GLU A 118 -3.59 -1.07 -17.17
N TRP A 119 -2.49 -0.46 -17.62
CA TRP A 119 -1.61 0.35 -16.78
C TRP A 119 -2.35 1.53 -16.14
N LEU A 120 -3.22 2.22 -16.89
CA LEU A 120 -4.00 3.34 -16.40
C LEU A 120 -5.01 2.91 -15.32
N THR A 121 -5.69 1.80 -15.53
CA THR A 121 -6.64 1.24 -14.57
C THR A 121 -5.93 0.88 -13.27
N PHE A 122 -4.81 0.15 -13.37
CA PHE A 122 -3.99 -0.18 -12.21
C PHE A 122 -3.44 1.07 -11.49
N ALA A 123 -3.03 2.10 -12.24
CA ALA A 123 -2.52 3.34 -11.65
C ALA A 123 -3.59 4.08 -10.83
N LYS A 124 -4.83 4.13 -11.32
CA LYS A 124 -5.97 4.69 -10.59
C LYS A 124 -6.28 3.90 -9.33
N ASP A 125 -6.33 2.57 -9.42
CA ASP A 125 -6.52 1.70 -8.24
C ASP A 125 -5.44 1.97 -7.17
N CYS A 126 -4.18 2.12 -7.56
CA CYS A 126 -3.10 2.47 -6.62
C CYS A 126 -3.26 3.88 -6.03
N LEU A 127 -3.67 4.86 -6.84
CA LEU A 127 -3.87 6.24 -6.41
C LEU A 127 -4.98 6.33 -5.36
N ASP A 128 -6.12 5.70 -5.64
CA ASP A 128 -7.31 5.71 -4.77
C ASP A 128 -7.04 5.02 -3.43
N ASN A 129 -6.14 4.03 -3.42
CA ASN A 129 -5.73 3.32 -2.21
C ASN A 129 -4.49 3.91 -1.52
N GLY A 130 -3.98 5.06 -1.98
CA GLY A 130 -2.91 5.79 -1.30
C GLY A 130 -1.48 5.32 -1.62
N PHE A 131 -1.30 4.40 -2.57
CA PHE A 131 0.00 3.86 -3.00
C PHE A 131 0.66 4.74 -4.06
N TYR A 132 0.90 6.01 -3.72
CA TYR A 132 1.25 7.06 -4.67
C TYR A 132 2.54 6.82 -5.46
N THR A 133 3.56 6.22 -4.84
CA THR A 133 4.82 5.90 -5.52
C THR A 133 4.63 4.87 -6.63
N ILE A 134 3.80 3.85 -6.39
CA ILE A 134 3.48 2.83 -7.38
C ILE A 134 2.53 3.39 -8.44
N ALA A 135 1.52 4.17 -8.02
CA ALA A 135 0.61 4.86 -8.94
C ALA A 135 1.38 5.73 -9.94
N SER A 136 2.36 6.53 -9.48
CA SER A 136 3.18 7.36 -10.37
C SER A 136 3.97 6.54 -11.40
N LYS A 137 4.49 5.36 -11.03
CA LYS A 137 5.20 4.47 -11.97
C LYS A 137 4.24 3.87 -12.98
N ALA A 138 3.08 3.40 -12.54
CA ALA A 138 2.05 2.86 -13.41
C ALA A 138 1.51 3.90 -14.41
N PHE A 139 1.31 5.15 -13.98
CA PHE A 139 0.98 6.25 -14.89
C PHE A 139 2.09 6.53 -15.91
N ALA A 140 3.37 6.33 -15.53
CA ALA A 140 4.48 6.46 -16.49
C ALA A 140 4.38 5.40 -17.59
N ASN A 141 4.09 4.15 -17.22
CA ASN A 141 3.88 3.06 -18.19
C ASN A 141 2.63 3.29 -19.05
N ALA A 142 1.54 3.82 -18.47
CA ALA A 142 0.33 4.17 -19.22
C ALA A 142 0.57 5.28 -20.27
N LEU A 143 1.54 6.16 -20.02
CA LEU A 143 1.97 7.23 -20.93
C LEU A 143 3.04 6.78 -21.92
N ALA A 144 3.57 5.56 -21.80
CA ALA A 144 4.61 5.07 -22.69
C ALA A 144 4.10 5.10 -24.14
N PRO A 145 4.86 5.71 -25.08
CA PRO A 145 4.47 5.76 -26.47
C PRO A 145 4.31 4.36 -27.06
N ILE A 146 3.19 4.13 -27.72
CA ILE A 146 2.99 3.01 -28.63
C ILE A 146 3.77 3.36 -29.90
N ASP A 147 4.80 2.57 -30.25
CA ASP A 147 5.65 2.74 -31.44
C ASP A 147 4.82 3.17 -32.69
N PRO A 148 5.17 4.26 -33.41
CA PRO A 148 4.41 4.76 -34.55
C PRO A 148 4.25 3.78 -35.71
N SER A 149 5.18 2.82 -35.87
CA SER A 149 5.02 1.73 -36.84
C SER A 149 3.78 0.86 -36.57
N ARG A 150 3.21 0.95 -35.36
CA ARG A 150 2.00 0.26 -34.88
C ARG A 150 0.67 0.91 -35.26
N LEU A 151 0.65 2.13 -35.81
CA LEU A 151 -0.58 2.89 -36.04
C LEU A 151 -0.62 3.37 -37.48
N GLY A 152 -0.93 2.43 -38.38
CA GLY A 152 -1.32 2.76 -39.74
C GLY A 152 -2.42 3.82 -39.69
N TYR A 153 -2.04 5.06 -40.03
CA TYR A 153 -2.87 6.20 -40.36
C TYR A 153 -4.15 6.34 -39.51
N LEU A 154 -4.05 6.96 -38.33
CA LEU A 154 -5.26 7.43 -37.63
C LEU A 154 -5.49 8.93 -37.80
N ASP A 155 -6.73 9.18 -38.17
CA ASP A 155 -7.36 10.42 -38.60
C ASP A 155 -7.17 11.60 -37.63
N SER A 156 -6.96 12.77 -38.25
CA SER A 156 -6.55 14.04 -37.64
C SER A 156 -7.52 14.59 -36.57
N THR A 157 -8.78 14.18 -36.63
CA THR A 157 -9.85 14.51 -35.66
C THR A 157 -9.68 13.85 -34.30
N ASN A 158 -8.96 12.73 -34.20
CA ASN A 158 -8.69 12.05 -32.92
C ASN A 158 -7.50 12.64 -32.14
N SER A 159 -6.76 13.59 -32.72
CA SER A 159 -5.51 14.11 -32.14
C SER A 159 -5.74 14.98 -30.90
N ILE A 160 -6.77 15.84 -30.92
CA ILE A 160 -7.11 16.76 -29.82
C ILE A 160 -7.59 15.97 -28.60
N LEU A 161 -8.56 15.05 -28.79
CA LEU A 161 -9.08 14.20 -27.72
C LEU A 161 -7.99 13.31 -27.10
N LYS A 162 -7.05 12.80 -27.92
CA LYS A 162 -5.88 12.06 -27.42
C LYS A 162 -4.96 12.95 -26.60
N LYS A 163 -4.73 14.20 -27.02
CA LYS A 163 -3.89 15.16 -26.28
C LYS A 163 -4.49 15.51 -24.92
N ASP A 164 -5.80 15.72 -24.84
CA ASP A 164 -6.49 16.01 -23.58
C ASP A 164 -6.39 14.83 -22.61
N LYS A 165 -6.63 13.60 -23.08
CA LYS A 165 -6.44 12.38 -22.28
C LYS A 165 -5.00 12.22 -21.77
N ILE A 166 -4.01 12.52 -22.61
CA ILE A 166 -2.59 12.48 -22.20
C ILE A 166 -2.31 13.52 -21.11
N ASN A 167 -2.85 14.73 -21.25
CA ASN A 167 -2.70 15.79 -20.26
C ASN A 167 -3.34 15.39 -18.92
N ASP A 168 -4.53 14.78 -18.94
CA ASP A 168 -5.21 14.28 -17.73
C ASP A 168 -4.37 13.23 -17.01
N ILE A 169 -3.85 12.24 -17.75
CA ILE A 169 -3.01 11.18 -17.18
C ILE A 169 -1.70 11.76 -16.63
N SER A 170 -1.10 12.74 -17.33
CA SER A 170 0.09 13.45 -16.84
C SER A 170 -0.22 14.24 -15.56
N GLY A 171 -1.38 14.90 -15.48
CA GLY A 171 -1.87 15.59 -14.29
C GLY A 171 -1.99 14.63 -13.09
N LEU A 172 -2.60 13.46 -13.29
CA LEU A 172 -2.71 12.43 -12.25
C LEU A 172 -1.35 11.87 -11.84
N GLN A 173 -0.43 11.67 -12.78
CA GLN A 173 0.94 11.27 -12.47
C GLN A 173 1.64 12.30 -11.58
N ASN A 174 1.54 13.58 -11.93
CA ASN A 174 2.14 14.67 -11.16
C ASN A 174 1.51 14.78 -9.77
N LEU A 175 0.19 14.62 -9.66
CA LEU A 175 -0.50 14.53 -8.38
C LEU A 175 0.03 13.38 -7.52
N ALA A 176 0.17 12.18 -8.10
CA ALA A 176 0.74 11.02 -7.39
C ALA A 176 2.17 11.29 -6.92
N LYS A 177 3.02 11.92 -7.75
CA LYS A 177 4.38 12.34 -7.37
C LYS A 177 4.36 13.33 -6.20
N SER A 178 3.52 14.36 -6.27
CA SER A 178 3.38 15.36 -5.21
C SER A 178 2.90 14.74 -3.90
N LEU A 179 1.91 13.84 -3.95
CA LEU A 179 1.40 13.15 -2.76
C LEU A 179 2.42 12.17 -2.17
N SER A 180 3.19 11.48 -3.01
CA SER A 180 4.32 10.65 -2.57
C SER A 180 5.38 11.49 -1.85
N ALA A 181 5.77 12.62 -2.45
CA ALA A 181 6.74 13.54 -1.85
C ALA A 181 6.25 14.12 -0.51
N LEU A 182 4.96 14.52 -0.44
CA LEU A 182 4.33 15.03 0.78
C LEU A 182 4.37 14.01 1.92
N ARG A 183 4.21 12.73 1.61
CA ARG A 183 4.25 11.63 2.58
C ARG A 183 5.66 11.11 2.85
N SER A 184 6.71 11.73 2.32
CA SER A 184 8.08 11.35 2.63
C SER A 184 8.42 11.61 4.10
N VAL A 185 9.30 10.77 4.67
CA VAL A 185 9.77 10.92 6.07
C VAL A 185 10.38 12.31 6.29
N GLN A 186 11.10 12.84 5.31
CA GLN A 186 11.69 14.18 5.37
C GLN A 186 10.61 15.26 5.46
N THR A 187 9.59 15.22 4.59
CA THR A 187 8.51 16.20 4.60
C THR A 187 7.65 16.08 5.86
N GLN A 188 7.35 14.86 6.30
CA GLN A 188 6.63 14.64 7.56
C GLN A 188 7.43 15.14 8.77
N SER A 189 8.75 14.91 8.79
CA SER A 189 9.63 15.41 9.84
C SER A 189 9.69 16.93 9.84
N ALA A 190 9.79 17.57 8.67
CA ALA A 190 9.76 19.02 8.54
C ALA A 190 8.42 19.61 9.01
N GLN A 191 7.29 18.98 8.67
CA GLN A 191 5.97 19.39 9.15
C GLN A 191 5.82 19.20 10.66
N TYR A 192 6.30 18.08 11.20
CA TYR A 192 6.33 17.84 12.64
C TYR A 192 7.17 18.89 13.37
N MET A 193 8.37 19.20 12.86
CA MET A 193 9.23 20.25 13.41
C MET A 193 8.59 21.63 13.32
N LYS A 194 7.88 21.94 12.23
CA LYS A 194 7.10 23.18 12.08
C LYS A 194 5.97 23.27 13.11
N ARG A 195 5.23 22.18 13.33
CA ARG A 195 4.19 22.11 14.38
C ARG A 195 4.79 22.30 15.76
N LYS A 196 5.87 21.57 16.07
CA LYS A 196 6.58 21.68 17.34
C LYS A 196 7.14 23.10 17.57
N ALA A 197 7.72 23.71 16.55
CA ALA A 197 8.19 25.10 16.63
C ALA A 197 7.03 26.08 16.84
N SER A 198 5.85 25.81 16.25
CA SER A 198 4.64 26.63 16.43
C SER A 198 4.03 26.46 17.82
N GLU A 199 3.97 25.24 18.36
CA GLU A 199 3.56 24.94 19.73
C GLU A 199 4.51 25.58 20.75
N VAL A 200 5.83 25.52 20.50
CA VAL A 200 6.84 26.22 21.32
C VAL A 200 6.67 27.74 21.21
N ASN A 201 6.33 28.27 20.04
CA ASN A 201 6.09 29.70 19.85
C ASN A 201 4.81 30.17 20.56
N GLU A 202 3.72 29.39 20.55
CA GLU A 202 2.53 29.65 21.38
C GLU A 202 2.87 29.65 22.87
N MET A 203 3.70 28.71 23.33
CA MET A 203 4.19 28.66 24.71
C MET A 203 5.09 29.85 25.08
N CYS A 204 5.92 30.33 24.14
CA CYS A 204 6.77 31.51 24.30
C CYS A 204 5.96 32.82 24.29
N ASN A 205 4.89 32.90 23.49
CA ASN A 205 4.00 34.06 23.42
C ASN A 205 3.14 34.21 24.69
N LEU A 206 2.90 33.13 25.44
CA LEU A 206 2.31 33.19 26.78
C LEU A 206 3.29 33.68 27.87
N HIS A 207 4.56 33.88 27.53
CA HIS A 207 5.62 34.26 28.47
C HIS A 207 6.14 35.70 28.28
N LEU A 208 5.48 36.50 27.42
CA LEU A 208 5.84 37.91 27.20
C LEU A 208 4.74 38.89 27.63
N GLU A 209 4.17 38.66 28.81
CA GLU A 209 3.81 39.72 29.74
C GLU A 209 4.32 39.28 31.11
N LYS A 210 5.33 39.98 31.65
CA LYS A 210 5.81 39.74 33.02
C LYS A 210 4.77 40.27 34.01
N GLU A 211 3.64 39.59 34.11
CA GLU A 211 2.79 39.70 35.28
C GLU A 211 3.45 38.94 36.44
N LYS A 212 3.55 39.61 37.60
CA LYS A 212 4.08 39.00 38.82
C LYS A 212 3.11 37.89 39.26
N LEU A 213 3.43 36.63 38.92
CA LEU A 213 2.66 35.48 39.37
C LEU A 213 2.67 35.37 40.90
N PRO A 214 1.52 35.06 41.54
CA PRO A 214 1.45 34.76 42.96
C PRO A 214 2.45 33.67 43.38
N GLY A 215 3.02 33.77 44.58
CA GLY A 215 4.08 32.88 45.07
C GLY A 215 3.73 31.38 45.02
N ILE A 216 2.45 31.02 45.12
CA ILE A 216 1.98 29.63 45.03
C ILE A 216 2.16 29.05 43.61
N SER A 217 2.01 29.88 42.58
CA SER A 217 2.20 29.51 41.19
C SER A 217 3.69 29.33 40.88
N MET A 218 4.55 30.18 41.45
CA MET A 218 6.02 30.04 41.39
C MET A 218 6.49 28.74 42.05
N PHE A 219 5.93 28.37 43.21
CA PHE A 219 6.24 27.13 43.90
C PHE A 219 5.87 25.89 43.08
N ARG A 220 4.64 25.87 42.53
CA ARG A 220 4.17 24.77 41.65
C ARG A 220 4.98 24.66 40.37
N LEU A 221 5.36 25.80 39.77
CA LEU A 221 6.23 25.83 38.60
C LEU A 221 7.61 25.25 38.92
N GLY A 222 8.19 25.60 40.08
CA GLY A 222 9.45 25.04 40.56
C GLY A 222 9.41 23.51 40.72
N ILE A 223 8.32 22.96 41.28
CA ILE A 223 8.12 21.50 41.37
C ILE A 223 8.06 20.87 39.98
N LYS A 224 7.30 21.46 39.05
CA LYS A 224 7.14 20.93 37.70
C LYS A 224 8.47 20.90 36.94
N THR A 225 9.25 21.99 37.02
CA THR A 225 10.58 22.08 36.42
C THR A 225 11.53 21.04 36.99
N ARG A 226 11.53 20.84 38.32
CA ARG A 226 12.36 19.82 38.98
C ARG A 226 11.98 18.40 38.56
N ASN A 227 10.69 18.10 38.39
CA ASN A 227 10.23 16.79 37.97
C ASN A 227 10.61 16.49 36.52
N ILE A 228 10.51 17.48 35.63
CA ILE A 228 10.96 17.36 34.24
C ILE A 228 12.47 17.07 34.19
N GLN A 229 13.28 17.82 34.94
CA GLN A 229 14.73 17.59 35.01
C GLN A 229 15.07 16.19 35.54
N LYS A 230 14.36 15.70 36.57
CA LYS A 230 14.54 14.32 37.06
C LYS A 230 14.17 13.28 36.02
N LEU A 231 13.10 13.50 35.25
CA LEU A 231 12.69 12.60 34.17
C LEU A 231 13.76 12.53 33.08
N HIS A 232 14.34 13.66 32.68
CA HIS A 232 15.43 13.68 31.70
C HIS A 232 16.65 12.89 32.20
N ARG A 233 17.11 13.15 33.42
CA ARG A 233 18.24 12.39 34.02
C ARG A 233 17.93 10.91 34.22
N SER A 234 16.67 10.54 34.44
CA SER A 234 16.26 9.13 34.51
C SER A 234 16.35 8.45 33.14
N ARG A 235 15.96 9.16 32.07
CA ARG A 235 16.00 8.64 30.70
C ARG A 235 17.44 8.53 30.19
N GLU A 236 18.30 9.48 30.56
CA GLU A 236 19.74 9.44 30.25
C GLU A 236 20.43 8.26 30.94
N ARG A 237 20.17 8.01 32.23
CA ARG A 237 20.73 6.85 32.94
C ARG A 237 20.27 5.50 32.37
N ASN A 238 19.03 5.42 31.89
CA ASN A 238 18.52 4.20 31.26
C ASN A 238 19.13 3.91 29.86
N LEU A 239 19.86 4.87 29.27
CA LEU A 239 20.57 4.71 28.00
C LEU A 239 22.05 4.34 28.18
N GLU A 240 22.61 4.50 29.39
CA GLU A 240 24.00 4.13 29.73
C GLU A 240 24.12 2.70 30.30
N GLU A 241 22.99 2.03 30.58
CA GLU A 241 22.92 0.64 31.07
C GLU A 241 22.62 -0.41 29.98
N VAL A 242 22.90 -0.11 28.70
CA VAL A 242 22.86 -1.06 27.57
C VAL A 242 24.26 -1.31 27.02
#